data_AF-A0A1N6JHK0-F1
#
_entry.id   AF-A0A1N6JHK0-F1
#
_cell.length_a   1.000
_cell.length_b   1.000
_cell.length_c   1.000
_cell.angle_alpha   90.00
_cell.angle_beta   90.00
_cell.angle_gamma   90.00
#
_symmetry.space_group_name_H-M   'P 1'
#
loop_
_entity.id
_entity.type
_entity.pdbx_description
1 polymer ?
#
loop_
_entity_poly.entity_id
_entity_poly.type
_entity_poly.pdbx_seq_one_letter_code
_entity_poly.pdbx_strand_id
1 'polypeptide(L)' 'MLDTLGTPVRYAIIGCIGLVLGWFISRLLFDEVAATWWSSALAGAVGGYIGGWLKERRDRS' A
#
# COMPACT_ATOMS: atom_id res chain seq x y z
N MET A 1 0.23 1.73 -18.56
CA MET A 1 0.63 0.37 -18.14
C MET A 1 -0.09 -0.12 -16.87
N LEU A 2 -0.49 0.77 -15.95
CA LEU A 2 -1.36 0.42 -14.81
C LEU A 2 -2.83 0.16 -15.20
N ASP A 3 -3.26 0.63 -16.38
CA ASP A 3 -4.65 0.51 -16.81
C ASP A 3 -5.13 -0.91 -17.13
N THR A 4 -4.18 -1.83 -17.34
CA THR A 4 -4.45 -3.24 -17.61
C THR A 4 -4.58 -4.06 -16.31
N LEU A 5 -4.14 -3.51 -15.17
CA LEU A 5 -4.22 -4.19 -13.89
C LEU A 5 -5.58 -3.95 -13.24
N GLY A 6 -6.16 -5.02 -12.67
CA GLY A 6 -7.39 -4.94 -11.91
C GLY A 6 -7.28 -3.94 -10.75
N THR A 7 -8.40 -3.32 -10.39
CA THR A 7 -8.54 -2.38 -9.29
C THR A 7 -7.78 -2.80 -8.01
N PRO A 8 -7.84 -4.08 -7.57
CA PRO A 8 -7.12 -4.54 -6.36
C PRO A 8 -5.61 -4.38 -6.50
N VAL A 9 -5.05 -4.73 -7.66
CA VAL A 9 -3.60 -4.70 -7.87
C VAL A 9 -3.09 -3.26 -7.99
N ARG A 10 -3.88 -2.35 -8.57
CA ARG A 10 -3.53 -0.92 -8.59
C ARG A 10 -3.42 -0.38 -7.16
N TYR A 11 -4.41 -0.66 -6.33
CA TYR A 11 -4.39 -0.22 -4.93
C TYR A 11 -3.29 -0.93 -4.11
N ALA A 12 -2.93 -2.17 -4.42
CA ALA A 12 -1.78 -2.84 -3.82
C ALA A 12 -0.47 -2.09 -4.10
N ILE A 13 -0.24 -1.68 -5.35
CA ILE A 13 0.95 -0.91 -5.72
C ILE A 13 0.95 0.46 -5.02
N ILE A 14 -0.19 1.14 -4.99
CA ILE A 14 -0.35 2.44 -4.30
C ILE A 14 -0.07 2.29 -2.81
N GLY A 15 -0.63 1.26 -2.16
CA GLY A 15 -0.40 0.99 -0.74
C GLY A 15 1.05 0.65 -0.44
N CYS A 16 1.69 -0.17 -1.28
CA CYS A 16 3.11 -0.51 -1.17
C CYS A 16 4.00 0.75 -1.19
N ILE A 17 3.82 1.59 -2.21
CA ILE A 17 4.60 2.84 -2.35
C ILE A 17 4.28 3.80 -1.20
N GLY A 18 3.00 3.95 -0.84
CA GLY A 18 2.55 4.83 0.21
C GLY A 18 3.15 4.50 1.58
N LEU A 19 3.21 3.23 1.95
CA LEU A 19 3.78 2.81 3.24
C LEU A 19 5.31 2.81 3.24
N VAL A 20 5.97 2.61 2.10
CA VAL A 20 7.43 2.81 1.99
C VAL A 20 7.79 4.29 2.16
N LEU A 21 7.03 5.19 1.52
CA LEU A 21 7.20 6.63 1.70
C LEU A 21 6.89 7.05 3.15
N GLY A 22 5.82 6.51 3.72
CA GLY A 22 5.46 6.72 5.13
C GLY A 22 6.58 6.27 6.06
N TRP A 23 7.16 5.09 5.84
CA TRP A 23 8.32 4.60 6.60
C TRP A 23 9.53 5.52 6.47
N PHE A 24 9.83 6.01 5.27
CA PHE A 24 10.94 6.94 5.04
C PHE A 24 10.74 8.25 5.78
N ILE A 25 9.53 8.81 5.74
CA ILE A 25 9.15 10.02 6.49
C ILE A 25 9.24 9.74 8.00
N SER A 26 8.73 8.61 8.48
CA SER A 26 8.82 8.22 9.89
C SER A 26 10.27 8.12 10.34
N ARG A 27 11.19 7.63 9.51
CA ARG A 27 12.62 7.54 9.83
C ARG A 27 13.32 8.91 9.87
N LEU A 28 12.81 9.90 9.14
CA LEU A 28 13.31 11.27 9.19
C LEU A 28 12.78 12.06 10.40
N LEU A 29 11.55 11.75 10.83
CA LEU A 29 10.87 12.45 11.92
C LEU A 29 11.09 11.80 13.29
N PHE A 30 11.35 10.48 13.31
CA PHE A 30 11.52 9.68 14.51
C PHE A 30 12.79 8.85 14.38
N ASP A 31 13.63 8.89 15.42
CA ASP A 31 14.94 8.22 15.43
C ASP A 31 14.81 6.69 15.47
N GLU A 32 13.69 6.18 16.00
CA GLU A 32 13.40 4.76 16.10
C GLU A 32 12.14 4.37 15.34
N VAL A 33 12.34 3.71 14.20
CA VAL A 33 11.27 3.02 13.47
C VAL A 33 11.51 1.52 13.61
N ALA A 34 10.70 0.86 14.43
CA ALA A 34 10.79 -0.58 14.71
C ALA A 34 10.49 -1.45 13.47
N ALA A 35 9.68 -0.94 12.54
CA ALA A 35 9.37 -1.64 11.30
C ALA A 35 10.52 -1.50 10.29
N THR A 36 10.80 -2.56 9.54
CA THR A 36 11.73 -2.51 8.40
C THR A 36 11.04 -2.01 7.15
N TRP A 37 11.77 -1.37 6.23
CA TRP A 37 11.22 -0.84 4.99
C TRP A 37 10.43 -1.88 4.16
N TRP A 38 10.91 -3.13 4.11
CA TRP A 38 10.27 -4.20 3.37
C TRP A 38 9.00 -4.71 4.07
N SER A 39 8.97 -4.72 5.41
CA SER A 39 7.75 -5.08 6.16
C SER A 39 6.64 -4.05 5.96
N SER A 40 6.99 -2.75 5.93
CA SER A 40 6.05 -1.67 5.60
C SER A 40 5.54 -1.79 4.16
N ALA A 41 6.42 -2.08 3.20
CA ALA A 41 6.06 -2.30 1.81
C ALA A 41 5.03 -3.42 1.64
N LEU A 42 5.28 -4.58 2.27
CA LEU A 42 4.38 -5.73 2.21
C LEU A 42 3.04 -5.44 2.91
N ALA A 43 3.06 -4.80 4.09
CA ALA A 43 1.85 -4.40 4.79
C ALA A 43 1.00 -3.43 3.94
N GLY A 44 1.65 -2.48 3.25
CA GLY A 44 1.00 -1.56 2.34
C GLY A 44 0.45 -2.25 1.10
N ALA A 45 1.18 -3.20 0.53
CA ALA A 45 0.71 -3.98 -0.60
C ALA A 45 -0.55 -4.79 -0.26
N VAL A 46 -0.55 -5.48 0.89
CA VAL A 46 -1.68 -6.29 1.35
C VAL A 46 -2.88 -5.41 1.71
N GLY A 47 -2.67 -4.36 2.50
CA GLY A 47 -3.75 -3.42 2.87
C GLY A 47 -4.34 -2.71 1.65
N GLY A 48 -3.49 -2.29 0.71
CA GLY A 48 -3.89 -1.72 -0.56
C GLY A 48 -4.69 -2.70 -1.41
N TYR A 49 -4.24 -3.95 -1.53
CA TYR A 49 -4.96 -4.98 -2.28
C TYR A 49 -6.37 -5.22 -1.72
N ILE A 50 -6.48 -5.38 -0.40
CA ILE A 50 -7.76 -5.60 0.29
C ILE A 50 -8.67 -4.39 0.09
N GLY A 51 -8.15 -3.16 0.24
CA GLY A 51 -8.93 -1.94 0.02
C GLY A 51 -9.43 -1.80 -1.41
N GLY A 52 -8.58 -2.12 -2.40
CA GLY A 52 -8.95 -2.12 -3.81
C GLY A 52 -10.00 -3.18 -4.15
N TRP A 53 -9.90 -4.37 -3.55
CA TRP A 53 -10.90 -5.42 -3.69
C TRP A 53 -12.24 -5.06 -3.05
N LEU A 54 -12.24 -4.42 -1.89
CA LEU A 54 -13.47 -3.97 -1.24
C LEU A 54 -14.14 -2.85 -2.06
N LYS A 55 -13.36 -1.91 -2.59
CA LYS A 55 -13.85 -0.88 -3.50
C LYS A 55 -14.47 -1.49 -4.74
N GLU A 56 -13.79 -2.45 -5.37
CA GLU A 56 -14.27 -3.12 -6.56
C GLU A 56 -15.58 -3.90 -6.32
N ARG A 57 -15.75 -4.48 -5.13
CA ARG A 57 -17.02 -5.11 -4.72
C ARG A 57 -18.13 -4.10 -4.52
N ARG A 58 -17.83 -2.95 -3.91
CA ARG A 58 -18.80 -1.88 -3.70
C ARG A 58 -19.26 -1.26 -5.02
N ASP A 59 -18.33 -1.03 -5.95
CA ASP A 59 -18.63 -0.41 -7.22
C ASP A 59 -19.38 -1.35 -8.19
N ARG A 60 -19.45 -2.66 -7.88
CA ARG A 60 -20.21 -3.68 -8.63
C ARG A 60 -21.59 -4.00 -8.04
N SER A 61 -21.95 -3.40 -6.90
CA SER A 61 -23.19 -3.66 -6.17
C SER A 61 -24.19 -2.52 -6.33
#